data_AF-A0A950K1X6-F1
#
_entry.id   AF-A0A950K1X6-F1
#
_cell.length_a   1.000
_cell.length_b   1.000
_cell.length_c   1.000
_cell.angle_alpha   90.00
_cell.angle_beta   90.00
_cell.angle_gamma   90.00
#
_symmetry.space_group_name_H-M   'P 1'
#
loop_
_entity.id
_entity.type
_entity.pdbx_description
1 polymer ?
#
loop_
_entity_poly.entity_id
_entity_poly.type
_entity_poly.pdbx_seq_one_letter_code
_entity_poly.pdbx_strand_id
1 'polypeptide(L)' 'MNKFLARNLQTKGRIVRGGISAVLLLAALLCFSISIGLAILLLVSGLFVLFEAIRGWCVLRACGIKTRI' A
#
# COMPACT_ATOMS: atom_id res chain seq x y z
N MET A 1 -5.01 -15.04 -19.42
CA MET A 1 -5.11 -13.73 -18.73
C MET A 1 -5.45 -13.99 -17.26
N ASN A 2 -4.45 -13.91 -16.39
CA ASN A 2 -4.55 -14.32 -14.99
C ASN A 2 -5.49 -13.39 -14.21
N LYS A 3 -6.70 -13.88 -13.89
CA LYS A 3 -7.76 -13.17 -13.15
C LYS A 3 -7.33 -12.70 -11.75
N PHE A 4 -6.17 -13.13 -11.26
CA PHE A 4 -5.61 -12.70 -9.99
C PHE A 4 -5.31 -11.20 -9.93
N LEU A 5 -4.84 -10.58 -11.02
CA LEU A 5 -4.55 -9.14 -11.10
C LEU A 5 -5.76 -8.30 -11.55
N ALA A 6 -6.97 -8.89 -11.56
CA ALA A 6 -8.16 -8.15 -11.91
C ALA A 6 -8.41 -7.03 -10.89
N ARG A 7 -8.75 -5.84 -11.38
CA ARG A 7 -9.03 -4.65 -10.59
C ARG A 7 -10.19 -4.92 -9.64
N ASN A 8 -9.90 -5.19 -8.38
CA ASN A 8 -10.89 -5.55 -7.36
C ASN A 8 -11.07 -4.41 -6.33
N LEU A 9 -10.33 -3.31 -6.44
CA LEU A 9 -10.38 -2.23 -5.47
C LEU A 9 -11.38 -1.14 -5.88
N GLN A 10 -12.36 -0.88 -5.01
CA GLN A 10 -13.28 0.26 -5.10
C GLN A 10 -12.52 1.58 -4.96
N THR A 11 -13.02 2.66 -5.57
CA THR A 11 -12.39 4.00 -5.55
C THR A 11 -12.09 4.49 -4.12
N LYS A 12 -12.97 4.19 -3.15
CA LYS A 12 -12.77 4.52 -1.73
C LYS A 12 -11.57 3.80 -1.12
N GLY A 13 -11.47 2.49 -1.31
CA GLY A 13 -10.33 1.70 -0.86
C GLY A 13 -9.00 2.12 -1.50
N ARG A 14 -9.04 2.65 -2.73
CA ARG A 14 -7.85 3.22 -3.40
C ARG A 14 -7.37 4.51 -2.74
N ILE A 15 -8.29 5.41 -2.38
CA ILE A 15 -7.96 6.69 -1.74
C ILE A 15 -7.40 6.47 -0.34
N VAL A 16 -8.02 5.60 0.46
CA VAL A 16 -7.53 5.28 1.82
C VAL A 16 -6.12 4.69 1.76
N ARG A 17 -5.87 3.75 0.84
CA ARG A 17 -4.53 3.14 0.68
C ARG A 17 -3.51 4.12 0.14
N GLY A 18 -3.89 4.98 -0.81
CA GLY A 18 -3.02 6.06 -1.29
C GLY A 18 -2.63 7.02 -0.16
N GLY A 19 -3.58 7.38 0.70
CA GLY A 19 -3.34 8.18 1.90
C GLY A 19 -2.38 7.50 2.87
N ILE A 20 -2.61 6.22 3.18
CA ILE A 20 -1.72 5.43 4.04
C ILE A 20 -0.30 5.33 3.43
N SER A 21 -0.17 5.09 2.13
CA SER A 21 1.15 5.06 1.48
C SER A 21 1.87 6.40 1.54
N ALA A 22 1.14 7.53 1.41
CA ALA A 22 1.73 8.86 1.50
C ALA A 22 2.27 9.13 2.92
N VAL A 23 1.51 8.74 3.95
CA VAL A 23 1.93 8.85 5.35
C VAL A 23 3.16 7.99 5.63
N LEU A 24 3.19 6.73 5.14
CA LEU A 24 4.32 5.83 5.28
C LEU A 24 5.60 6.35 4.60
N LEU A 25 5.48 6.89 3.38
CA LEU A 25 6.62 7.46 2.65
C LEU A 25 7.14 8.74 3.33
N LEU A 26 6.26 9.61 3.82
CA LEU A 26 6.65 10.78 4.61
C LEU A 26 7.35 10.38 5.91
N ALA A 27 6.81 9.39 6.62
CA ALA A 27 7.41 8.87 7.83
C ALA A 27 8.78 8.21 7.56
N ALA A 28 8.96 7.55 6.41
CA ALA A 28 10.26 7.01 6.00
C ALA A 28 11.31 8.10 5.80
N LEU A 29 10.94 9.23 5.16
CA LEU A 29 11.84 10.36 4.95
C LEU A 29 12.28 11.00 6.28
N LEU A 30 11.35 11.18 7.22
CA LEU A 30 11.66 11.72 8.54
C LEU A 30 12.51 10.75 9.37
N CYS A 31 12.27 9.44 9.25
CA CYS A 31 12.98 8.41 10.00
C CYS A 31 14.39 8.12 9.45
N PHE A 32 14.69 8.57 8.21
CA PHE A 32 16.00 8.39 7.58
C PHE A 32 17.15 8.99 8.40
N SER A 33 16.88 10.06 9.14
CA SER A 33 17.85 10.70 10.04
C SER A 33 18.07 9.96 11.36
N ILE A 34 17.15 9.07 11.76
CA ILE A 34 17.18 8.38 13.07
C ILE A 34 17.70 6.95 12.91
N SER A 35 17.14 6.21 11.96
CA SER A 35 17.51 4.81 11.73
C SER A 35 17.23 4.40 10.30
N ILE A 36 18.31 4.15 9.56
CA ILE A 36 18.27 3.69 8.17
C ILE A 36 17.44 2.39 8.05
N GLY A 37 17.53 1.49 9.05
CA GLY A 37 16.78 0.23 9.04
C GLY A 37 15.26 0.45 9.07
N LEU A 38 14.77 1.30 9.98
CA LEU A 38 13.35 1.66 10.05
C LEU A 38 12.91 2.42 8.80
N ALA A 39 13.73 3.35 8.32
CA ALA A 39 13.44 4.12 7.12
C ALA A 39 13.25 3.22 5.90
N ILE A 40 14.13 2.23 5.69
CA ILE A 40 14.00 1.26 4.60
C ILE A 40 12.71 0.44 4.74
N LEU A 41 12.38 -0.01 5.95
CA LEU A 41 11.19 -0.84 6.19
C LEU A 41 9.89 -0.06 5.93
N LEU A 42 9.84 1.20 6.34
CA LEU A 42 8.72 2.12 6.04
C LEU A 42 8.66 2.46 4.55
N LEU A 43 9.81 2.64 3.88
CA LEU A 43 9.86 2.96 2.47
C LEU A 43 9.38 1.79 1.61
N VAL A 44 9.83 0.56 1.90
CA VAL A 44 9.40 -0.66 1.21
C VAL A 44 7.91 -0.92 1.42
N SER A 45 7.42 -0.80 2.65
CA SER A 45 5.99 -0.97 2.94
C SER A 45 5.13 0.12 2.29
N GLY A 46 5.57 1.38 2.32
CA GLY A 46 4.91 2.50 1.64
C GLY A 46 4.83 2.31 0.12
N LEU A 47 5.95 1.92 -0.52
CA LEU A 47 5.99 1.60 -1.95
C LEU A 47 5.10 0.42 -2.30
N PHE A 48 5.06 -0.62 -1.46
CA PHE A 48 4.21 -1.78 -1.68
C PHE A 48 2.73 -1.41 -1.67
N VAL A 49 2.28 -0.65 -0.66
CA VAL A 49 0.90 -0.17 -0.56
C VAL A 49 0.56 0.77 -1.71
N LEU A 50 1.51 1.63 -2.13
CA LEU A 50 1.33 2.51 -3.29
C LEU A 50 1.17 1.70 -4.59
N PHE A 51 1.99 0.66 -4.79
CA PHE A 51 1.89 -0.23 -5.94
C PHE A 51 0.54 -0.95 -5.99
N GLU A 52 0.06 -1.48 -4.85
CA GLU A 52 -1.27 -2.06 -4.71
C GLU A 52 -2.37 -1.03 -5.08
N ALA A 53 -2.27 0.20 -4.57
CA ALA A 53 -3.23 1.27 -4.85
C ALA A 53 -3.23 1.70 -6.34
N ILE A 54 -2.06 1.79 -6.99
CA ILE A 54 -1.95 2.15 -8.41
C ILE A 54 -2.59 1.07 -9.28
N ARG A 55 -2.26 -0.20 -9.01
CA ARG A 55 -2.83 -1.37 -9.72
C ARG A 55 -4.33 -1.56 -9.48
N GLY A 56 -4.90 -0.87 -8.48
CA GLY A 56 -6.30 -1.06 -8.09
C GLY A 56 -6.55 -2.48 -7.62
N TRP A 57 -5.53 -3.07 -7.00
CA TRP A 57 -5.49 -4.46 -6.56
C TRP A 57 -5.09 -4.51 -5.08
N CYS A 58 -5.58 -5.52 -4.37
CA CYS A 58 -5.42 -5.63 -2.94
C CYS A 58 -5.22 -7.10 -2.59
N VAL A 59 -4.03 -7.45 -2.11
CA VAL A 59 -3.63 -8.81 -1.75
C VAL A 59 -4.59 -9.39 -0.72
N LEU A 60 -5.00 -8.60 0.29
CA LEU A 60 -5.97 -9.05 1.31
C LEU A 60 -7.27 -9.56 0.67
N ARG A 61 -7.80 -8.82 -0.30
CA ARG A 61 -9.04 -9.20 -0.99
C ARG A 61 -8.82 -10.37 -1.97
N ALA A 62 -7.63 -10.46 -2.58
CA ALA A 62 -7.22 -11.60 -3.40
C ALA A 62 -7.05 -12.88 -2.57
N CYS A 63 -6.65 -12.77 -1.30
CA CYS A 63 -6.64 -13.86 -0.32
C CYS A 63 -8.03 -14.17 0.27
N GLY A 64 -9.10 -13.52 -0.21
CA GLY A 64 -10.47 -13.77 0.25
C GLY A 64 -10.87 -13.03 1.53
N ILE A 65 -10.02 -12.13 2.05
CA ILE A 65 -10.34 -11.34 3.23
C ILE A 65 -11.33 -10.23 2.83
N LYS A 66 -12.58 -10.36 3.28
CA LYS A 66 -13.62 -9.33 3.13
C LYS A 66 -13.25 -8.11 3.98
N THR A 67 -12.55 -7.18 3.36
CA THR A 67 -12.33 -5.84 3.90
C THR A 67 -13.60 -5.01 3.70
N ARG A 68 -14.20 -4.50 4.79
CA ARG A 68 -15.38 -3.59 4.77
C ARG A 68 -15.02 -2.15 4.35
N ILE A 69 -14.01 -2.01 3.48
CA ILE A 69 -13.44 -0.75 3.01
C ILE A 69 -13.72 -0.60 1.51
#